data_AF-A0A097AR01-F1
#
_entry.id   AF-A0A097AR01-F1
#
_cell.length_a   1.000
_cell.length_b   1.000
_cell.length_c   1.000
_cell.angle_alpha   90.00
_cell.angle_beta   90.00
_cell.angle_gamma   90.00
#
_symmetry.space_group_name_H-M   'P 1'
#
loop_
_entity.id
_entity.type
_entity.pdbx_description
1 polymer ?
#
loop_
_entity_poly.entity_id
_entity_poly.type
_entity_poly.pdbx_seq_one_letter_code
_entity_poly.pdbx_strand_id
1 'polypeptide(L)'
;MSNQHHTRRIFTTVHNNYTTKKRSFKHLSSYERGEIYALLKEGRSIRYIAKKLNRSPSTISREIKHGTTTQLRSDLSSYTSYFPETGQAVYEKNRSNCGAKFKVAKAEDFLKYAEDKILHEKWSPDAVVGHCKKDSSWNNKTIVCTKTLYNYIDRGLLAFKNIDLPLKLRLKPRKKQNRKNKRIMGKSIDVRPKEVESREVFRHWEIDTLIGRYYTMFYS
;
A
#
# COMPACT_ATOMS: atom_id res chain seq x y z
N MET A 1 -14.83 -46.97 43.64
CA MET A 1 -14.15 -45.65 43.74
C MET A 1 -13.82 -45.19 42.33
N SER A 2 -14.71 -44.40 41.71
CA SER A 2 -14.55 -43.89 40.33
C SER A 2 -14.27 -42.39 40.37
N ASN A 3 -13.03 -41.99 40.12
CA ASN A 3 -12.63 -40.59 40.02
C ASN A 3 -13.16 -39.99 38.71
N GLN A 4 -14.17 -39.12 38.82
CA GLN A 4 -14.61 -38.27 37.71
C GLN A 4 -13.69 -37.05 37.61
N HIS A 5 -12.81 -37.02 36.61
CA HIS A 5 -12.04 -35.85 36.24
C HIS A 5 -12.96 -34.80 35.60
N HIS A 6 -13.30 -33.76 36.37
CA HIS A 6 -14.04 -32.61 35.86
C HIS A 6 -13.10 -31.68 35.08
N THR A 7 -13.02 -31.86 33.76
CA THR A 7 -12.30 -30.93 32.88
C THR A 7 -13.09 -29.62 32.74
N ARG A 8 -12.64 -28.56 33.42
CA ARG A 8 -13.17 -27.21 33.22
C ARG A 8 -12.80 -26.73 31.81
N ARG A 9 -13.76 -26.71 30.89
CA ARG A 9 -13.64 -26.01 29.60
C ARG A 9 -13.57 -24.50 29.87
N ILE A 10 -12.37 -23.94 29.77
CA ILE A 10 -12.16 -22.49 29.77
C ILE A 10 -12.67 -21.98 28.41
N PHE A 11 -13.89 -21.45 28.36
CA PHE A 11 -14.34 -20.66 27.22
C PHE A 11 -13.60 -19.32 27.24
N THR A 12 -12.51 -19.22 26.49
CA THR A 12 -11.85 -17.95 26.24
C THR A 12 -12.73 -17.11 25.32
N THR A 13 -13.51 -16.19 25.88
CA THR A 13 -14.19 -15.14 25.13
C THR A 13 -13.12 -14.22 24.52
N VAL A 14 -12.88 -14.37 23.23
CA VAL A 14 -12.02 -13.48 22.44
C VAL A 14 -12.71 -12.12 22.35
N HIS A 15 -12.35 -11.20 23.25
CA HIS A 15 -12.82 -9.83 23.19
C HIS A 15 -12.03 -9.10 22.09
N ASN A 16 -12.66 -8.92 20.93
CA ASN A 16 -12.15 -8.12 19.83
C ASN A 16 -12.17 -6.63 20.21
N ASN A 17 -11.18 -6.20 20.99
CA ASN A 17 -10.99 -4.80 21.40
C ASN A 17 -10.31 -3.99 20.28
N TYR A 18 -10.94 -3.90 19.10
CA TYR A 18 -10.50 -2.97 18.06
C TYR A 18 -11.01 -1.55 18.40
N THR A 19 -10.10 -0.66 18.82
CA THR A 19 -10.39 0.73 19.26
C THR A 19 -10.59 1.72 18.11
N THR A 20 -10.37 1.33 16.87
CA THR A 20 -10.71 2.17 15.71
C THR A 20 -12.23 2.24 15.55
N LYS A 21 -12.82 3.38 15.93
CA LYS A 21 -14.22 3.71 15.62
C LYS A 21 -14.51 3.38 14.15
N LYS A 22 -15.40 2.42 13.91
CA LYS A 22 -15.86 2.05 12.56
C LYS A 22 -16.37 3.33 11.88
N ARG A 23 -15.77 3.75 10.76
CA ARG A 23 -16.16 4.99 10.07
C ARG A 23 -17.68 4.97 9.79
N SER A 24 -18.43 5.92 10.37
CA SER A 24 -19.89 5.99 10.23
C SER A 24 -20.38 6.61 8.91
N PHE A 25 -19.46 6.93 7.99
CA PHE A 25 -19.75 7.53 6.69
C PHE A 25 -19.29 6.62 5.54
N LYS A 26 -19.89 5.44 5.43
CA LYS A 26 -19.75 4.62 4.23
C LYS A 26 -20.87 4.97 3.25
N HIS A 27 -20.54 5.14 1.97
CA HIS A 27 -21.57 5.23 0.93
C HIS A 27 -22.34 3.91 0.84
N LEU A 28 -23.54 3.94 0.23
CA LEU A 28 -24.27 2.71 -0.08
C LEU A 28 -23.45 1.91 -1.10
N SER A 29 -23.33 0.62 -0.85
CA SER A 29 -22.77 -0.35 -1.81
C SER A 29 -23.81 -0.73 -2.87
N SER A 30 -23.37 -1.29 -3.99
CA SER A 30 -24.26 -1.86 -5.01
C SER A 30 -25.17 -2.94 -4.44
N TYR A 31 -24.64 -3.76 -3.52
CA TYR A 31 -25.41 -4.78 -2.81
C TYR A 31 -26.52 -4.17 -1.94
N GLU A 32 -26.21 -3.17 -1.11
CA GLU A 32 -27.23 -2.46 -0.31
C GLU A 32 -28.30 -1.80 -1.19
N ARG A 33 -27.95 -1.28 -2.39
CA ARG A 33 -28.93 -0.76 -3.35
C ARG A 33 -29.87 -1.84 -3.89
N GLY A 34 -29.34 -3.02 -4.18
CA GLY A 34 -30.14 -4.20 -4.54
C GLY A 34 -31.11 -4.62 -3.43
N GLU A 35 -30.65 -4.60 -2.16
CA GLU A 35 -31.53 -4.88 -1.01
C GLU A 35 -32.63 -3.82 -0.84
N ILE A 36 -32.33 -2.54 -1.07
CA ILE A 36 -33.35 -1.47 -1.08
C ILE A 36 -34.41 -1.76 -2.14
N TYR A 37 -34.00 -2.16 -3.35
CA TYR A 37 -34.91 -2.50 -4.43
C TYR A 37 -35.84 -3.66 -4.07
N ALA A 38 -35.29 -4.77 -3.55
CA ALA A 38 -36.07 -5.93 -3.14
C ALA A 38 -37.09 -5.57 -2.05
N LEU A 39 -36.69 -4.81 -1.03
CA LEU A 39 -37.58 -4.40 0.06
C LEU A 39 -38.66 -3.42 -0.37
N LEU A 40 -38.39 -2.58 -1.37
CA LEU A 40 -39.42 -1.71 -1.95
C LEU A 40 -40.43 -2.52 -2.75
N LYS A 41 -39.99 -3.57 -3.48
CA LYS A 41 -40.89 -4.51 -4.17
C LYS A 41 -41.78 -5.28 -3.20
N GLU A 42 -41.28 -5.60 -2.00
CA GLU A 42 -42.07 -6.14 -0.89
C GLU A 42 -43.02 -5.12 -0.21
N GLY A 43 -43.01 -3.85 -0.64
CA GLY A 43 -43.86 -2.80 -0.06
C GLY A 43 -43.42 -2.31 1.33
N ARG A 44 -42.15 -2.52 1.71
CA ARG A 44 -41.62 -2.07 3.00
C ARG A 44 -41.42 -0.56 3.05
N SER A 45 -41.67 0.05 4.21
CA SER A 45 -41.47 1.49 4.39
C SER A 45 -39.99 1.89 4.44
N ILE A 46 -39.69 3.13 4.06
CA ILE A 46 -38.31 3.69 4.09
C ILE A 46 -37.67 3.54 5.48
N ARG A 47 -38.45 3.77 6.55
CA ARG A 47 -37.96 3.67 7.93
C ARG A 47 -37.60 2.22 8.30
N TYR A 48 -38.35 1.24 7.81
CA TYR A 48 -38.02 -0.18 7.97
C TYR A 48 -36.71 -0.54 7.27
N ILE A 49 -36.57 -0.14 6.00
CA ILE A 49 -35.36 -0.39 5.19
C ILE A 49 -34.13 0.23 5.86
N ALA A 50 -34.26 1.47 6.34
CA ALA A 50 -33.19 2.17 7.03
C ALA A 50 -32.73 1.44 8.31
N LYS A 51 -33.68 0.93 9.12
CA LYS A 51 -33.38 0.14 10.32
C LYS A 51 -32.70 -1.19 9.94
N LYS A 52 -33.17 -1.88 8.90
CA LYS A 52 -32.58 -3.16 8.44
C LYS A 52 -31.13 -2.98 7.97
N LEU A 53 -30.85 -1.93 7.20
CA LEU A 53 -29.52 -1.63 6.67
C LEU A 53 -28.62 -0.85 7.65
N ASN A 54 -29.11 -0.53 8.85
CA ASN A 54 -28.45 0.38 9.80
C ASN A 54 -28.02 1.72 9.18
N ARG A 55 -28.86 2.29 8.33
CA ARG A 55 -28.65 3.58 7.66
C ARG A 55 -29.65 4.62 8.14
N SER A 56 -29.35 5.89 7.89
CA SER A 56 -30.33 6.95 8.20
C SER A 56 -31.49 6.90 7.18
N PRO A 57 -32.74 7.15 7.61
CA PRO A 57 -33.89 7.20 6.69
C PRO A 57 -33.71 8.24 5.57
N SER A 58 -33.00 9.34 5.85
CA SER A 58 -32.70 10.37 4.85
C SER A 58 -31.72 9.89 3.77
N THR A 59 -30.83 8.94 4.10
CA THR A 59 -29.94 8.31 3.12
C THR A 59 -30.73 7.45 2.14
N ILE A 60 -31.64 6.61 2.67
CA ILE A 60 -32.49 5.74 1.85
C ILE A 60 -33.44 6.57 0.98
N SER A 61 -34.07 7.60 1.53
CA SER A 61 -34.95 8.49 0.77
C SER A 61 -34.21 9.20 -0.38
N ARG A 62 -33.01 9.71 -0.14
CA ARG A 62 -32.19 10.35 -1.19
C ARG A 62 -31.78 9.34 -2.25
N GLU A 63 -31.35 8.14 -1.87
CA GLU A 63 -31.00 7.08 -2.81
C GLU A 63 -32.20 6.73 -3.72
N ILE A 64 -33.38 6.51 -3.14
CA ILE A 64 -34.59 6.22 -3.91
C ILE A 64 -34.90 7.36 -4.87
N LYS A 65 -34.85 8.61 -4.41
CA LYS A 65 -35.07 9.78 -5.26
C LYS A 65 -34.08 9.84 -6.42
N HIS A 66 -32.81 9.51 -6.19
CA HIS A 66 -31.78 9.53 -7.23
C HIS A 66 -31.89 8.38 -8.24
N GLY A 67 -32.34 7.20 -7.81
CA GLY A 67 -32.52 6.03 -8.69
C GLY A 67 -33.93 5.87 -9.28
N THR A 68 -34.89 6.74 -8.97
CA THR A 68 -36.23 6.67 -9.55
C THR A 68 -36.22 7.27 -10.95
N THR A 69 -36.63 6.49 -11.94
CA THR A 69 -36.69 6.91 -13.35
C THR A 69 -38.04 6.58 -13.97
N THR A 70 -38.49 7.43 -14.89
CA THR A 70 -39.64 7.18 -15.77
C THR A 70 -39.24 6.23 -16.89
N GLN A 71 -39.96 5.13 -17.05
CA GLN A 71 -39.79 4.14 -18.12
C GLN A 71 -41.10 3.99 -18.89
N LEU A 72 -41.01 3.54 -20.13
CA LEU A 72 -42.17 3.18 -20.94
C LEU A 72 -42.44 1.67 -20.83
N ARG A 73 -43.71 1.31 -20.78
CA ARG A 73 -44.16 -0.08 -20.94
C ARG A 73 -44.33 -0.41 -22.42
N SER A 74 -44.61 -1.68 -22.72
CA SER A 74 -44.85 -2.17 -24.08
C SER A 74 -46.05 -1.49 -24.76
N ASP A 75 -47.00 -1.00 -23.98
CA ASP A 75 -48.18 -0.24 -24.43
C ASP A 75 -47.92 1.27 -24.59
N LEU A 76 -46.65 1.71 -24.54
CA LEU A 76 -46.22 3.12 -24.53
C LEU A 76 -46.74 3.94 -23.34
N SER A 77 -47.31 3.31 -22.31
CA SER A 77 -47.65 4.01 -21.06
C SER A 77 -46.40 4.25 -20.22
N SER A 78 -46.33 5.41 -19.56
CA SER A 78 -45.19 5.74 -18.69
C SER A 78 -45.42 5.25 -17.26
N TYR A 79 -44.37 4.75 -16.61
CA TYR A 79 -44.37 4.41 -15.20
C TYR A 79 -43.07 4.84 -14.52
N THR A 80 -43.15 5.20 -13.24
CA THR A 80 -41.99 5.55 -12.42
C THR A 80 -41.61 4.36 -11.54
N SER A 81 -40.34 3.98 -11.55
CA SER A 81 -39.83 2.96 -10.64
C SER A 81 -38.39 3.24 -10.23
N TYR A 82 -38.04 2.77 -9.04
CA TYR A 82 -36.66 2.80 -8.55
C TYR A 82 -35.86 1.67 -9.20
N PHE A 83 -34.69 2.00 -9.74
CA PHE A 83 -33.74 1.02 -10.24
C PHE A 83 -32.39 1.18 -9.50
N PRO A 84 -31.79 0.09 -8.99
CA PRO A 84 -30.52 0.19 -8.28
C PRO A 84 -29.36 0.58 -9.21
N GLU A 85 -29.41 0.17 -10.48
CA GLU A 85 -28.42 0.49 -11.50
C GLU A 85 -28.37 1.99 -11.82
N THR A 86 -29.54 2.63 -11.93
CA THR A 86 -29.62 4.08 -12.17
C THR A 86 -29.10 4.85 -10.96
N GLY A 87 -29.45 4.43 -9.74
CA GLY A 87 -28.91 5.00 -8.50
C GLY A 87 -27.38 4.88 -8.42
N GLN A 88 -26.84 3.74 -8.81
CA GLN A 88 -25.39 3.52 -8.91
C GLN A 88 -24.73 4.43 -9.96
N ALA A 89 -25.30 4.53 -11.16
CA ALA A 89 -24.77 5.37 -12.23
C ALA A 89 -24.78 6.87 -11.86
N VAL A 90 -25.87 7.34 -11.23
CA VAL A 90 -25.96 8.72 -10.71
C VAL A 90 -24.91 8.97 -9.62
N TYR A 91 -24.72 8.00 -8.71
CA TYR A 91 -23.68 8.09 -7.70
C TYR A 91 -22.28 8.19 -8.32
N GLU A 92 -21.95 7.34 -9.30
CA GLU A 92 -20.65 7.34 -9.98
C GLU A 92 -20.40 8.65 -10.74
N LYS A 93 -21.41 9.16 -11.45
CA LYS A 93 -21.35 10.46 -12.13
C LYS A 93 -21.11 11.61 -11.15
N ASN A 94 -21.78 11.61 -10.00
CA ASN A 94 -21.54 12.62 -8.98
C ASN A 94 -20.15 12.45 -8.34
N ARG A 95 -19.70 11.21 -8.19
CA ARG A 95 -18.40 10.89 -7.60
C ARG A 95 -17.24 11.27 -8.51
N SER A 96 -17.37 11.15 -9.83
CA SER A 96 -16.35 11.62 -10.79
C SER A 96 -16.20 13.15 -10.79
N ASN A 97 -17.25 13.86 -10.38
CA ASN A 97 -17.23 15.32 -10.23
C ASN A 97 -16.60 15.79 -8.92
N CYS A 98 -16.50 14.90 -7.93
CA CYS A 98 -15.84 15.20 -6.67
C CYS A 98 -14.30 15.26 -6.83
N GLY A 99 -13.66 16.01 -5.93
CA GLY A 99 -12.21 16.10 -5.83
C GLY A 99 -11.60 17.19 -6.72
N ALA A 100 -10.35 17.56 -6.40
CA ALA A 100 -9.61 18.55 -7.17
C ALA A 100 -9.33 18.03 -8.59
N LYS A 101 -9.75 18.80 -9.60
CA LYS A 101 -9.46 18.50 -11.00
C LYS A 101 -7.97 18.74 -11.29
N PHE A 102 -7.45 17.98 -12.24
CA PHE A 102 -6.08 18.13 -12.71
C PHE A 102 -5.85 19.51 -13.32
N LYS A 103 -4.69 20.11 -13.03
CA LYS A 103 -4.25 21.38 -13.62
C LYS A 103 -3.49 21.18 -14.94
N VAL A 104 -3.47 19.97 -15.50
CA VAL A 104 -2.67 19.61 -16.68
C VAL A 104 -2.93 20.56 -17.85
N ALA A 105 -4.21 20.74 -18.23
CA ALA A 105 -4.57 21.63 -19.34
C ALA A 105 -4.20 23.11 -19.10
N LYS A 106 -4.16 23.58 -17.85
CA LYS A 106 -3.78 24.97 -17.53
C LYS A 106 -2.27 25.18 -17.45
N ALA A 107 -1.52 24.12 -17.20
CA ALA A 107 -0.08 24.15 -16.97
C ALA A 107 0.71 23.49 -18.10
N GLU A 108 0.15 23.47 -19.32
CA GLU A 108 0.76 22.78 -20.47
C GLU A 108 2.18 23.30 -20.77
N ASP A 109 2.36 24.62 -20.83
CA ASP A 109 3.67 25.27 -21.00
C ASP A 109 4.72 24.78 -19.99
N PHE A 110 4.32 24.72 -18.71
CA PHE A 110 5.19 24.28 -17.63
C PHE A 110 5.53 22.80 -17.76
N LEU A 111 4.57 21.97 -18.17
CA LEU A 111 4.78 20.54 -18.35
C LEU A 111 5.73 20.26 -19.51
N LYS A 112 5.57 20.91 -20.67
CA LYS A 112 6.50 20.78 -21.81
C LYS A 112 7.93 21.19 -21.41
N TYR A 113 8.07 22.32 -20.72
CA TYR A 113 9.36 22.75 -20.19
C TYR A 113 9.97 21.73 -19.22
N ALA A 114 9.15 21.17 -18.32
CA ALA A 114 9.60 20.14 -17.40
C ALA A 114 10.03 18.85 -18.12
N GLU A 115 9.31 18.44 -19.17
CA GLU A 115 9.65 17.28 -20.00
C GLU A 115 11.03 17.47 -20.64
N ASP A 116 11.27 18.61 -21.30
CA ASP A 116 12.55 18.90 -21.95
C ASP A 116 13.71 18.90 -20.94
N LYS A 117 13.54 19.57 -19.79
CA LYS A 117 14.59 19.66 -18.75
C LYS A 117 14.88 18.32 -18.07
N ILE A 118 13.85 17.49 -17.85
CA ILE A 118 14.02 16.19 -17.18
C ILE A 118 14.66 15.18 -18.14
N LEU A 119 14.23 15.14 -19.40
CA LEU A 119 14.72 14.17 -20.39
C LEU A 119 16.14 14.51 -20.87
N HIS A 120 16.41 15.77 -21.21
CA HIS A 120 17.69 16.16 -21.81
C HIS A 120 18.75 16.53 -20.77
N GLU A 121 18.38 17.37 -19.78
CA GLU A 121 19.33 17.89 -18.78
C GLU A 121 19.34 17.06 -17.48
N LYS A 122 18.48 16.04 -17.37
CA LYS A 122 18.40 15.13 -16.21
C LYS A 122 18.10 15.85 -14.88
N TRP A 123 17.32 16.94 -14.94
CA TRP A 123 16.90 17.66 -13.75
C TRP A 123 15.96 16.82 -12.88
N SER A 124 15.95 17.10 -11.57
CA SER A 124 14.93 16.53 -10.68
C SER A 124 13.62 17.33 -10.80
N PRO A 125 12.44 16.71 -10.59
CA PRO A 125 11.17 17.44 -10.59
C PRO A 125 11.11 18.60 -9.59
N ASP A 126 11.84 18.48 -8.48
CA ASP A 126 11.95 19.54 -7.46
C ASP A 126 12.78 20.73 -7.98
N ALA A 127 13.90 20.45 -8.66
CA ALA A 127 14.76 21.46 -9.26
C ALA A 127 14.02 22.28 -10.33
N VAL A 128 13.24 21.62 -11.19
CA VAL A 128 12.44 22.31 -12.23
C VAL A 128 11.45 23.28 -11.60
N VAL A 129 10.65 22.84 -10.62
CA VAL A 129 9.67 23.71 -9.94
C VAL A 129 10.38 24.83 -9.19
N GLY A 130 11.50 24.54 -8.54
CA GLY A 130 12.31 25.53 -7.82
C GLY A 130 12.86 26.61 -8.75
N HIS A 131 13.31 26.23 -9.94
CA HIS A 131 13.80 27.15 -10.97
C HIS A 131 12.68 28.06 -11.50
N CYS A 132 11.57 27.47 -11.95
CA CYS A 132 10.43 28.24 -12.46
C CYS A 132 9.83 29.19 -11.42
N LYS A 133 9.93 28.88 -10.12
CA LYS A 133 9.47 29.80 -9.06
C LYS A 133 10.39 31.00 -8.84
N LYS A 134 11.68 30.88 -9.14
CA LYS A 134 12.66 31.95 -8.98
C LYS A 134 12.71 32.85 -10.21
N ASP A 135 12.44 32.29 -11.37
CA ASP A 135 12.44 33.02 -12.64
C ASP A 135 11.23 33.94 -12.76
N SER A 136 11.48 35.23 -12.97
CA SER A 136 10.41 36.24 -13.19
C SER A 136 9.56 35.97 -14.43
N SER A 137 10.07 35.24 -15.42
CA SER A 137 9.36 34.89 -16.67
C SER A 137 8.15 33.97 -16.45
N TRP A 138 8.10 33.27 -15.33
CA TRP A 138 7.04 32.32 -15.01
C TRP A 138 6.01 32.87 -14.01
N ASN A 139 6.17 34.11 -13.52
CA ASN A 139 5.30 34.68 -12.48
C ASN A 139 3.82 34.78 -12.92
N ASN A 140 3.58 35.01 -14.21
CA ASN A 140 2.24 35.10 -14.79
C ASN A 140 1.70 33.76 -15.31
N LYS A 141 2.50 32.68 -15.28
CA LYS A 141 2.15 31.37 -15.83
C LYS A 141 1.69 30.40 -14.73
N THR A 142 0.88 29.42 -15.10
CA THR A 142 0.39 28.42 -14.14
C THR A 142 1.48 27.38 -13.86
N ILE A 143 2.09 27.45 -12.68
CA ILE A 143 3.08 26.47 -12.21
C ILE A 143 2.41 25.45 -11.27
N VAL A 144 2.81 24.19 -11.41
CA VAL A 144 2.35 23.07 -10.57
C VAL A 144 3.36 22.85 -9.43
N CYS A 145 2.90 22.52 -8.22
CA CYS A 145 3.83 22.25 -7.11
C CYS A 145 4.53 20.89 -7.30
N THR A 146 5.66 20.71 -6.63
CA THR A 146 6.53 19.52 -6.75
C THR A 146 5.76 18.22 -6.51
N LYS A 147 4.96 18.17 -5.44
CA LYS A 147 4.10 17.04 -5.11
C LYS A 147 3.09 16.72 -6.22
N THR A 148 2.48 17.75 -6.82
CA THR A 148 1.53 17.56 -7.91
C THR A 148 2.20 17.12 -9.20
N LEU A 149 3.43 17.59 -9.48
CA LEU A 149 4.23 17.10 -10.60
C LEU A 149 4.57 15.61 -10.41
N TYR A 150 5.02 15.19 -9.22
CA TYR A 150 5.21 13.77 -8.90
C TYR A 150 3.94 12.94 -9.06
N ASN A 151 2.79 13.44 -8.58
CA ASN A 151 1.51 12.75 -8.76
C ASN A 151 1.14 12.56 -10.24
N TYR A 152 1.53 13.48 -11.13
CA TYR A 152 1.27 13.37 -12.57
C TYR A 152 2.16 12.29 -13.19
N ILE A 153 3.44 12.26 -12.81
CA ILE A 153 4.40 11.24 -13.25
C ILE A 153 3.93 9.85 -12.79
N ASP A 154 3.53 9.70 -11.52
CA ASP A 154 3.05 8.42 -10.98
C ASP A 154 1.77 7.91 -11.65
N ARG A 155 0.93 8.83 -12.13
CA ARG A 155 -0.28 8.50 -12.89
C ARG A 155 -0.01 8.27 -14.39
N GLY A 156 1.23 8.48 -14.86
CA GLY A 156 1.59 8.35 -16.27
C GLY A 156 0.94 9.40 -17.17
N LEU A 157 0.69 10.61 -16.64
CA LEU A 157 0.04 11.71 -17.38
C LEU A 157 1.00 12.55 -18.24
N LEU A 158 2.30 12.27 -18.17
CA LEU A 158 3.37 12.98 -18.88
C LEU A 158 4.07 12.03 -19.85
N ALA A 159 4.81 12.58 -20.81
CA ALA A 159 5.53 11.78 -21.80
C ALA A 159 6.61 10.88 -21.18
N PHE A 160 7.27 11.34 -20.12
CA PHE A 160 8.30 10.58 -19.40
C PHE A 160 7.74 9.78 -18.23
N LYS A 161 8.41 8.67 -17.92
CA LYS A 161 8.00 7.69 -16.92
C LYS A 161 8.86 7.80 -15.66
N ASN A 162 8.45 7.11 -14.61
CA ASN A 162 9.24 6.97 -13.38
C ASN A 162 10.67 6.44 -13.63
N ILE A 163 10.90 5.74 -14.74
CA ILE A 163 12.20 5.19 -15.15
C ILE A 163 13.20 6.28 -15.53
N ASP A 164 12.70 7.37 -16.08
CA ASP A 164 13.52 8.47 -16.56
C ASP A 164 14.01 9.38 -15.42
N LEU A 165 13.48 9.20 -14.20
CA LEU A 165 13.88 9.99 -13.04
C LEU A 165 15.16 9.42 -12.40
N PRO A 166 16.27 10.17 -12.41
CA PRO A 166 17.58 9.66 -11.99
C PRO A 166 17.65 9.25 -10.51
N LEU A 167 16.78 9.83 -9.66
CA LEU A 167 16.81 9.64 -8.20
C LEU A 167 15.68 8.75 -7.67
N LYS A 168 14.68 8.37 -8.49
CA LYS A 168 13.48 7.68 -8.00
C LYS A 168 13.66 6.17 -7.84
N LEU A 169 14.40 5.54 -8.75
CA LEU A 169 14.54 4.07 -8.81
C LEU A 169 15.83 3.52 -8.21
N ARG A 170 16.58 4.32 -7.43
CA ARG A 170 17.83 3.85 -6.83
C ARG A 170 17.56 2.93 -5.64
N LEU A 171 18.01 1.67 -5.76
CA LEU A 171 18.08 0.75 -4.64
C LEU A 171 19.15 1.21 -3.64
N LYS A 172 18.86 1.07 -2.35
CA LYS A 172 19.84 1.33 -1.29
C LYS A 172 21.07 0.44 -1.51
N PRO A 173 22.28 0.98 -1.64
CA PRO A 173 23.48 0.16 -1.81
C PRO A 173 23.64 -0.76 -0.59
N ARG A 174 23.92 -2.05 -0.83
CA ARG A 174 24.20 -3.01 0.25
C ARG A 174 25.43 -2.53 1.02
N LYS A 175 25.30 -2.37 2.35
CA LYS A 175 26.44 -2.07 3.21
C LYS A 175 27.46 -3.22 3.10
N LYS A 176 28.68 -2.94 2.64
CA LYS A 176 29.81 -3.88 2.78
C LYS A 176 30.08 -4.07 4.27
N GLN A 177 29.85 -5.28 4.79
CA GLN A 177 30.24 -5.60 6.16
C GLN A 177 31.76 -5.77 6.22
N ASN A 178 32.42 -4.88 6.96
CA ASN A 178 33.86 -4.99 7.21
C ASN A 178 34.05 -5.99 8.37
N ARG A 179 34.37 -7.25 8.06
CA ARG A 179 34.62 -8.29 9.08
C ARG A 179 36.01 -8.06 9.71
N LYS A 180 36.10 -7.10 10.64
CA LYS A 180 37.35 -6.76 11.36
C LYS A 180 37.89 -7.93 12.20
N ASN A 181 37.00 -8.76 12.76
CA ASN A 181 37.36 -9.87 13.63
C ASN A 181 37.31 -11.21 12.86
N LYS A 182 38.24 -11.40 11.91
CA LYS A 182 38.50 -12.76 11.42
C LYS A 182 39.42 -13.45 12.44
N ARG A 183 39.02 -14.62 12.95
CA ARG A 183 39.84 -15.42 13.86
C ARG A 183 41.13 -15.79 13.14
N ILE A 184 42.27 -15.34 13.67
CA ILE A 184 43.59 -15.80 13.21
C ILE A 184 43.72 -17.24 13.71
N MET A 185 43.84 -18.16 12.76
CA MET A 185 44.08 -19.57 13.02
C MET A 185 45.58 -19.73 13.36
N GLY A 186 45.95 -20.63 14.30
CA GLY A 186 47.32 -20.78 14.81
C GLY A 186 48.32 -21.40 13.81
N LYS A 187 49.33 -22.16 14.28
CA LYS A 187 50.27 -22.93 13.42
C LYS A 187 49.90 -24.42 13.28
N SER A 188 49.91 -24.97 12.06
CA SER A 188 49.58 -26.39 11.78
C SER A 188 50.37 -27.35 12.68
N ILE A 189 49.77 -28.49 13.03
CA ILE A 189 50.42 -29.58 13.79
C ILE A 189 51.71 -30.05 13.15
N ASP A 190 51.78 -30.01 11.82
CA ASP A 190 52.94 -30.46 11.06
C ASP A 190 54.23 -29.67 11.40
N VAL A 191 54.08 -28.49 12.02
CA VAL A 191 55.19 -27.60 12.38
C VAL A 191 55.66 -27.85 13.83
N ARG A 192 55.23 -28.93 14.49
CA ARG A 192 55.63 -29.22 15.88
C ARG A 192 57.12 -29.61 15.99
N PRO A 193 57.81 -29.26 17.09
CA PRO A 193 59.17 -29.71 17.35
C PRO A 193 59.26 -31.23 17.51
N LYS A 194 60.35 -31.85 17.03
CA LYS A 194 60.59 -33.30 17.11
C LYS A 194 60.66 -33.82 18.55
N GLU A 195 61.03 -32.96 19.49
CA GLU A 195 61.14 -33.27 20.92
C GLU A 195 59.80 -33.72 21.55
N VAL A 196 58.66 -33.36 20.95
CA VAL A 196 57.32 -33.79 21.41
C VAL A 196 57.08 -35.28 21.12
N GLU A 197 57.76 -35.84 20.12
CA GLU A 197 57.60 -37.24 19.71
C GLU A 197 58.22 -38.22 20.72
N SER A 198 59.26 -37.81 21.47
CA SER A 198 59.91 -38.65 22.46
C SER A 198 59.06 -38.88 23.72
N ARG A 199 58.02 -38.06 23.96
CA ARG A 199 57.11 -38.15 25.12
C ARG A 199 57.80 -38.17 26.50
N GLU A 200 59.07 -37.77 26.57
CA GLU A 200 59.88 -37.84 27.80
C GLU A 200 59.52 -36.73 28.80
N VAL A 201 58.92 -35.63 28.34
CA VAL A 201 58.56 -34.48 29.18
C VAL A 201 57.06 -34.52 29.51
N PHE A 202 56.75 -34.55 30.79
CA PHE A 202 55.39 -34.44 31.31
C PHE A 202 54.82 -33.03 31.07
N ARG A 203 53.65 -32.94 30.41
CA ARG A 203 52.82 -31.76 30.01
C ARG A 203 52.50 -31.63 28.50
N HIS A 204 52.71 -32.66 27.70
CA HIS A 204 52.19 -32.72 26.33
C HIS A 204 50.82 -33.41 26.31
N TRP A 205 49.72 -32.63 26.27
CA TRP A 205 48.37 -33.17 26.11
C TRP A 205 47.93 -33.03 24.66
N GLU A 206 47.74 -34.16 23.97
CA GLU A 206 47.20 -34.23 22.60
C GLU A 206 45.77 -34.76 22.67
N ILE A 207 44.82 -34.01 22.10
CA ILE A 207 43.42 -34.46 21.94
C ILE A 207 43.24 -34.81 20.46
N ASP A 208 42.97 -36.08 20.16
CA ASP A 208 42.62 -36.51 18.81
C ASP A 208 41.26 -35.91 18.43
N THR A 209 41.28 -34.95 17.50
CA THR A 209 40.05 -34.38 16.94
C THR A 209 40.02 -34.59 15.43
N LEU A 210 38.94 -35.17 14.91
CA LEU A 210 38.72 -35.38 13.48
C LEU A 210 38.66 -34.02 12.76
N ILE A 211 39.58 -33.82 11.80
CA ILE A 211 39.73 -32.56 11.07
C ILE A 211 38.72 -32.49 9.92
N GLY A 212 37.87 -31.46 9.93
CA GLY A 212 37.05 -31.10 8.76
C GLY A 212 37.85 -30.34 7.71
N ARG A 213 37.43 -30.42 6.43
CA ARG A 213 38.08 -29.94 5.18
C ARG A 213 38.61 -28.48 5.14
N TYR A 214 38.43 -27.70 6.20
CA TYR A 214 38.83 -26.29 6.30
C TYR A 214 39.57 -25.94 7.61
N TYR A 215 40.01 -26.91 8.40
CA TYR A 215 40.68 -26.67 9.67
C TYR A 215 42.07 -27.30 9.69
N THR A 216 43.03 -26.61 10.29
CA THR A 216 44.34 -27.16 10.64
C THR A 216 44.45 -27.19 12.17
N MET A 217 44.85 -28.34 12.68
CA MET A 217 45.61 -28.51 13.90
C MET A 217 46.28 -27.29 14.58
N PHE A 218 45.98 -26.89 15.83
CA PHE A 218 46.76 -25.86 16.55
C PHE A 218 47.13 -26.30 17.97
N TYR A 219 48.41 -26.23 18.33
CA TYR A 219 48.91 -26.37 19.71
C TYR A 219 49.22 -24.98 20.33
N SER A 220 49.23 -24.88 21.66
CA SER A 220 49.70 -23.71 22.43
C SER A 220 50.94 -24.06 23.24
#